data_AF-A2D8K3-F1
#
_entry.id   AF-A2D8K3-F1
#
_cell.length_a   1.000
_cell.length_b   1.000
_cell.length_c   1.000
_cell.angle_alpha   90.00
_cell.angle_beta   90.00
_cell.angle_gamma   90.00
#
_symmetry.space_group_name_H-M   'P 1'
#
loop_
_entity.id
_entity.type
_entity.pdbx_description
1 polymer ?
#
loop_
_entity_poly.entity_id
_entity_poly.type
_entity_poly.pdbx_seq_one_letter_code
_entity_poly.pdbx_strand_id
1 'polypeptide(L)'
;MSQNGLDKQILSMKNSTLTYVTIESIWSSEVNISWKSVFPGSSYDEEHHNNNTEYSRSNNLKYFVSSCFFLELSPNGAVRISTSSNDAKTFAETNEFESCSSGSQQGGSLYFGEKGELVQTKNSFINSTNSNFGSSFCIKVSEKPNYKNHANETLVYNCGSSEQDCLLTTFMVNGFIIMNECNITQNRVKKHNGGYRTTSITSDSYITCVNVIENNQTYGEFNWHTFSESYESSIFKVTSCNYIRNKSPNVGYLICSWNPNIFMSYCCIHENEISYIFWAQVCTITFENSTTDNTTYFDFGNSPIFKNTYISFENKCPLLLLSKLYNSISSNDEIEEENNVFIRINIKISNFKFFHFSYAIMLSLHSNS
;
A
#
# COMPACT_ATOMS: atom_id res chain seq x y z
N MET A 1 -13.82 32.61 -24.10
CA MET A 1 -12.83 31.52 -24.21
C MET A 1 -11.64 31.91 -23.34
N SER A 2 -11.65 31.52 -22.06
CA SER A 2 -10.46 31.64 -21.21
C SER A 2 -9.81 30.27 -21.12
N GLN A 3 -8.58 30.17 -21.63
CA GLN A 3 -7.70 29.04 -21.39
C GLN A 3 -7.35 29.02 -19.91
N ASN A 4 -7.85 28.04 -19.16
CA ASN A 4 -7.32 27.72 -17.83
C ASN A 4 -6.01 26.97 -18.04
N GLY A 5 -4.89 27.69 -17.92
CA GLY A 5 -3.56 27.10 -17.80
C GLY A 5 -3.44 26.33 -16.50
N LEU A 6 -3.06 25.07 -16.60
CA LEU A 6 -2.89 24.15 -15.48
C LEU A 6 -1.40 24.20 -15.08
N ASP A 7 -1.03 25.19 -14.27
CA ASP A 7 0.35 25.33 -13.80
C ASP A 7 0.61 24.33 -12.66
N LYS A 8 1.33 23.25 -12.99
CA LYS A 8 1.93 22.35 -12.00
C LYS A 8 3.08 23.09 -11.32
N GLN A 9 2.94 23.42 -10.03
CA GLN A 9 4.07 23.90 -9.26
C GLN A 9 4.99 22.73 -8.87
N ILE A 10 6.26 22.81 -9.27
CA ILE A 10 7.31 21.88 -8.87
C ILE A 10 8.03 22.49 -7.67
N LEU A 11 7.81 21.94 -6.48
CA LEU A 11 8.59 22.29 -5.28
C LEU A 11 9.94 21.56 -5.33
N SER A 12 10.98 22.26 -5.81
CA SER A 12 12.38 21.83 -5.71
C SER A 12 13.06 22.62 -4.60
N MET A 13 13.51 21.96 -3.53
CA MET A 13 14.29 22.60 -2.46
C MET A 13 15.62 21.89 -2.26
N LYS A 14 16.72 22.64 -2.41
CA LYS A 14 18.08 22.23 -2.06
C LYS A 14 18.47 22.83 -0.71
N ASN A 15 18.97 21.94 0.16
CA ASN A 15 19.67 22.15 1.42
C ASN A 15 18.85 22.18 2.73
N SER A 16 19.37 21.36 3.63
CA SER A 16 19.03 21.02 5.01
C SER A 16 18.79 22.23 5.91
N THR A 17 17.61 22.30 6.54
CA THR A 17 17.33 22.27 7.99
C THR A 17 15.81 22.30 8.15
N LEU A 18 15.23 21.40 8.96
CA LEU A 18 13.79 21.27 9.29
C LEU A 18 12.79 21.68 8.18
N THR A 19 12.44 20.76 7.28
CA THR A 19 11.51 21.08 6.18
C THR A 19 10.06 21.06 6.69
N TYR A 20 9.50 22.24 6.94
CA TYR A 20 8.06 22.44 6.99
C TYR A 20 7.52 22.33 5.57
N VAL A 21 6.52 21.46 5.36
CA VAL A 21 5.81 21.36 4.09
C VAL A 21 4.92 22.58 3.95
N THR A 22 5.23 23.44 2.98
CA THR A 22 4.29 24.48 2.52
C THR A 22 3.18 23.77 1.75
N ILE A 23 1.98 23.75 2.33
CA ILE A 23 0.78 23.16 1.72
C ILE A 23 0.12 24.25 0.89
N GLU A 24 0.37 24.29 -0.43
CA GLU A 24 -0.47 25.06 -1.35
C GLU A 24 -1.60 24.17 -1.86
N SER A 25 -2.82 24.42 -1.37
CA SER A 25 -4.02 23.74 -1.86
C SER A 25 -4.42 24.31 -3.24
N ILE A 26 -4.25 23.53 -4.32
CA ILE A 26 -4.88 23.83 -5.61
C ILE A 26 -6.01 22.82 -5.83
N TRP A 27 -7.24 23.33 -5.88
CA TRP A 27 -8.44 22.52 -6.05
C TRP A 27 -8.57 21.99 -7.48
N SER A 28 -8.77 20.69 -7.63
CA SER A 28 -9.45 20.11 -8.81
C SER A 28 -10.70 19.36 -8.32
N SER A 29 -11.82 19.58 -9.00
CA SER A 29 -13.15 19.18 -8.58
C SER A 29 -13.43 17.71 -8.86
N GLU A 30 -13.06 16.81 -7.95
CA GLU A 30 -13.65 15.47 -7.85
C GLU A 30 -13.87 15.10 -6.38
N VAL A 31 -15.02 14.48 -6.10
CA VAL A 31 -15.58 14.05 -4.80
C VAL A 31 -14.64 14.22 -3.60
N ASN A 32 -14.80 15.34 -2.89
CA ASN A 32 -13.98 15.68 -1.74
C ASN A 32 -14.42 14.85 -0.53
N ILE A 33 -13.63 13.85 -0.11
CA ILE A 33 -13.92 13.10 1.12
C ILE A 33 -13.74 14.07 2.29
N SER A 34 -14.84 14.43 2.95
CA SER A 34 -14.77 15.40 4.04
C SER A 34 -13.98 14.85 5.23
N TRP A 35 -13.19 15.71 5.90
CA TRP A 35 -12.53 15.36 7.16
C TRP A 35 -13.50 14.71 8.17
N LYS A 36 -14.73 15.23 8.26
CA LYS A 36 -15.76 14.72 9.18
C LYS A 36 -16.23 13.31 8.82
N SER A 37 -16.22 12.93 7.53
CA SER A 37 -16.47 11.53 7.14
C SER A 37 -15.30 10.61 7.50
N VAL A 38 -14.06 11.11 7.41
CA VAL A 38 -12.87 10.33 7.80
C VAL A 38 -12.76 10.23 9.32
N PHE A 39 -13.03 11.29 10.06
CA PHE A 39 -12.92 11.37 11.51
C PHE A 39 -14.19 11.99 12.12
N PRO A 40 -15.27 11.19 12.27
CA PRO A 40 -16.54 11.65 12.83
C PRO A 40 -16.38 12.30 14.20
N GLY A 41 -17.08 13.42 14.41
CA GLY A 41 -17.01 14.17 15.67
C GLY A 41 -15.75 15.03 15.83
N SER A 42 -14.87 15.08 14.83
CA SER A 42 -13.74 16.02 14.80
C SER A 42 -13.89 17.04 13.68
N SER A 43 -13.47 18.28 13.95
CA SER A 43 -13.26 19.35 12.98
C SER A 43 -11.77 19.60 12.81
N TYR A 44 -11.34 20.20 11.70
CA TYR A 44 -10.02 20.82 11.57
C TYR A 44 -10.23 22.31 11.29
N ASP A 45 -9.30 23.13 11.76
CA ASP A 45 -9.32 24.56 11.46
C ASP A 45 -8.50 24.75 10.17
N GLU A 46 -9.16 25.19 9.10
CA GLU A 46 -8.48 25.59 7.85
C GLU A 46 -7.80 26.93 8.07
N GLU A 47 -6.47 26.93 8.12
CA GLU A 47 -5.69 28.16 8.06
C GLU A 47 -4.93 28.21 6.76
N HIS A 48 -5.36 29.11 5.87
CA HIS A 48 -4.67 29.41 4.63
C HIS A 48 -3.46 30.29 4.92
N HIS A 49 -2.25 29.73 4.76
CA HIS A 49 -1.00 30.48 4.88
C HIS A 49 -0.47 30.88 3.50
N ASN A 50 -0.56 32.17 3.17
CA ASN A 50 -0.11 32.74 1.90
C ASN A 50 1.33 33.30 1.93
N ASN A 51 2.21 32.91 2.87
CA ASN A 51 3.53 33.54 2.97
C ASN A 51 4.65 32.56 3.35
N ASN A 52 5.82 32.77 2.73
CA ASN A 52 7.12 32.08 2.89
C ASN A 52 7.76 32.19 4.29
N THR A 53 7.00 32.38 5.36
CA THR A 53 7.52 32.44 6.73
C THR A 53 7.43 31.08 7.41
N GLU A 54 8.49 30.73 8.15
CA GLU A 54 8.61 29.50 8.94
C GLU A 54 7.41 29.30 9.88
N TYR A 55 6.64 28.22 9.68
CA TYR A 55 5.44 27.92 10.45
C TYR A 55 5.72 26.85 11.50
N SER A 56 5.91 27.23 12.75
CA SER A 56 6.01 26.29 13.88
C SER A 56 4.75 26.36 14.73
N ARG A 57 3.93 25.29 14.68
CA ARG A 57 2.87 25.05 15.68
C ARG A 57 3.20 23.81 16.49
N SER A 58 3.53 24.01 17.76
CA SER A 58 3.80 22.93 18.70
C SER A 58 2.55 22.15 19.14
N ASN A 59 1.33 22.61 18.78
CA ASN A 59 0.06 22.10 19.34
C ASN A 59 -0.97 21.63 18.31
N ASN A 60 -0.68 21.66 17.01
CA ASN A 60 -1.62 21.12 16.02
C ASN A 60 -1.62 19.59 16.10
N LEU A 61 -2.78 19.01 16.41
CA LEU A 61 -2.99 17.55 16.44
C LEU A 61 -3.79 17.08 15.22
N LYS A 62 -3.95 17.92 14.20
CA LYS A 62 -4.78 17.61 13.03
C LYS A 62 -4.00 18.02 11.80
N TYR A 63 -3.69 17.05 10.95
CA TYR A 63 -2.86 17.24 9.77
C TYR A 63 -3.64 16.80 8.55
N PHE A 64 -3.75 17.67 7.55
CA PHE A 64 -4.33 17.33 6.25
C PHE A 64 -3.29 17.62 5.17
N VAL A 65 -2.89 16.58 4.43
CA VAL A 65 -1.91 16.68 3.33
C VAL A 65 -2.62 16.20 2.07
N SER A 66 -2.94 17.12 1.17
CA SER A 66 -3.73 16.76 -0.01
C SER A 66 -3.23 17.40 -1.28
N SER A 67 -3.37 16.67 -2.39
CA SER A 67 -3.13 17.17 -3.75
C SER A 67 -1.70 17.71 -3.97
N CYS A 68 -0.72 17.13 -3.27
CA CYS A 68 0.68 17.53 -3.36
C CYS A 68 1.51 16.60 -4.26
N PHE A 69 2.49 17.16 -4.97
CA PHE A 69 3.53 16.42 -5.68
C PHE A 69 4.89 16.68 -5.03
N PHE A 70 5.51 15.62 -4.50
CA PHE A 70 6.79 15.67 -3.82
C PHE A 70 7.84 14.96 -4.69
N LEU A 71 8.86 15.70 -5.13
CA LEU A 71 9.90 15.20 -6.03
C LEU A 71 11.28 15.28 -5.39
N GLU A 72 11.99 14.15 -5.37
CA GLU A 72 13.41 14.06 -5.00
C GLU A 72 13.76 14.61 -3.59
N LEU A 73 12.82 14.55 -2.65
CA LEU A 73 13.04 15.04 -1.28
C LEU A 73 13.89 14.05 -0.47
N SER A 74 15.11 14.46 -0.16
CA SER A 74 16.14 13.69 0.56
C SER A 74 16.99 14.63 1.43
N PRO A 75 17.48 14.21 2.63
CA PRO A 75 17.48 12.85 3.19
C PRO A 75 16.39 12.59 4.23
N ASN A 76 15.36 13.42 4.32
CA ASN A 76 14.35 13.31 5.38
C ASN A 76 13.02 12.70 4.90
N GLY A 77 12.88 12.39 3.62
CA GLY A 77 11.60 12.08 2.99
C GLY A 77 10.76 13.34 2.78
N ALA A 78 9.50 13.16 2.41
CA ALA A 78 8.62 14.26 2.03
C ALA A 78 7.74 14.74 3.19
N VAL A 79 7.09 13.79 3.89
CA VAL A 79 6.16 14.10 4.98
C VAL A 79 6.53 13.28 6.20
N ARG A 80 6.82 13.97 7.31
CA ARG A 80 7.10 13.34 8.60
C ARG A 80 6.24 13.97 9.67
N ILE A 81 5.38 13.16 10.28
CA ILE A 81 4.51 13.60 11.38
C ILE A 81 4.83 12.71 12.59
N SER A 82 5.51 13.27 13.59
CA SER A 82 5.83 12.58 14.84
C SER A 82 5.00 13.19 15.96
N THR A 83 4.18 12.40 16.64
CA THR A 83 3.28 12.88 17.69
C THR A 83 3.29 11.93 18.87
N SER A 84 3.23 12.51 20.07
CA SER A 84 3.10 11.78 21.34
C SER A 84 1.67 11.80 21.90
N SER A 85 0.71 12.36 21.15
CA SER A 85 -0.69 12.50 21.54
C SER A 85 -1.59 11.51 20.82
N ASN A 86 -2.50 10.87 21.57
CA ASN A 86 -3.54 10.01 21.01
C ASN A 86 -4.62 10.81 20.26
N ASP A 87 -4.72 12.12 20.50
CA ASP A 87 -5.75 12.92 19.85
C ASP A 87 -5.33 13.36 18.44
N ALA A 88 -4.08 13.05 18.05
CA ALA A 88 -3.55 13.34 16.74
C ALA A 88 -4.30 12.60 15.64
N LYS A 89 -4.65 13.31 14.57
CA LYS A 89 -5.34 12.77 13.38
C LYS A 89 -4.67 13.29 12.13
N THR A 90 -4.39 12.40 11.20
CA THR A 90 -3.79 12.74 9.91
C THR A 90 -4.63 12.17 8.79
N PHE A 91 -4.96 13.00 7.81
CA PHE A 91 -5.53 12.55 6.54
C PHE A 91 -4.60 12.95 5.39
N ALA A 92 -4.13 11.98 4.62
CA ALA A 92 -3.26 12.20 3.47
C ALA A 92 -3.95 11.72 2.19
N GLU A 93 -4.34 12.63 1.30
CA GLU A 93 -5.20 12.32 0.15
C GLU A 93 -4.60 12.79 -1.18
N THR A 94 -4.62 11.94 -2.20
CA THR A 94 -4.29 12.35 -3.59
C THR A 94 -2.89 12.98 -3.70
N ASN A 95 -1.88 12.37 -3.08
CA ASN A 95 -0.50 12.84 -3.15
C ASN A 95 0.35 11.94 -4.05
N GLU A 96 1.33 12.51 -4.74
CA GLU A 96 2.34 11.78 -5.50
C GLU A 96 3.72 12.04 -4.90
N PHE A 97 4.42 10.98 -4.52
CA PHE A 97 5.76 10.99 -3.96
C PHE A 97 6.69 10.29 -4.94
N GLU A 98 7.55 11.05 -5.61
CA GLU A 98 8.48 10.54 -6.61
C GLU A 98 9.93 10.70 -6.16
N SER A 99 10.66 9.59 -6.15
CA SER A 99 12.10 9.54 -5.84
C SER A 99 12.48 10.15 -4.48
N CYS A 100 11.54 10.15 -3.52
CA CYS A 100 11.79 10.64 -2.16
C CYS A 100 12.57 9.62 -1.31
N SER A 101 13.39 10.11 -0.38
CA SER A 101 14.20 9.26 0.49
C SER A 101 14.40 9.84 1.87
N SER A 102 14.27 8.98 2.89
CA SER A 102 14.52 9.34 4.29
C SER A 102 15.89 8.85 4.80
N GLY A 103 16.77 8.42 3.89
CA GLY A 103 18.08 7.88 4.23
C GLY A 103 17.97 6.67 5.15
N SER A 104 18.22 6.86 6.44
CA SER A 104 18.18 5.84 7.50
C SER A 104 17.00 5.97 8.47
N GLN A 105 16.17 6.99 8.31
CA GLN A 105 14.96 7.18 9.13
C GLN A 105 13.82 6.29 8.59
N GLN A 106 12.81 6.01 9.41
CA GLN A 106 11.65 5.22 8.98
C GLN A 106 10.75 6.01 8.01
N GLY A 107 10.14 5.31 7.05
CA GLY A 107 9.26 5.90 6.04
C GLY A 107 10.01 6.76 5.02
N GLY A 108 10.26 6.19 3.84
CA GLY A 108 11.06 6.82 2.79
C GLY A 108 10.42 8.09 2.25
N SER A 109 9.12 8.07 1.97
CA SER A 109 8.36 9.25 1.55
C SER A 109 7.48 9.80 2.65
N LEU A 110 6.67 8.94 3.27
CA LEU A 110 5.71 9.29 4.31
C LEU A 110 6.01 8.54 5.60
N TYR A 111 6.10 9.29 6.70
CA TYR A 111 6.20 8.75 8.05
C TYR A 111 5.14 9.35 8.97
N PHE A 112 4.47 8.49 9.73
CA PHE A 112 3.61 8.88 10.85
C PHE A 112 3.97 8.09 12.10
N GLY A 113 4.20 8.80 13.21
CA GLY A 113 4.86 8.27 14.40
C GLY A 113 3.99 8.16 15.65
N GLU A 114 4.05 6.96 16.22
CA GLU A 114 3.71 6.45 17.57
C GLU A 114 2.31 6.66 18.14
N LYS A 115 1.67 7.82 18.01
CA LYS A 115 0.33 8.04 18.56
C LYS A 115 -0.59 8.84 17.64
N GLY A 116 -1.89 8.61 17.80
CA GLY A 116 -2.92 9.20 16.97
C GLY A 116 -3.42 8.22 15.91
N GLU A 117 -4.09 8.76 14.91
CA GLU A 117 -4.74 8.04 13.82
C GLU A 117 -4.25 8.58 12.48
N LEU A 118 -4.09 7.71 11.48
CA LEU A 118 -3.79 8.10 10.11
C LEU A 118 -4.66 7.35 9.11
N VAL A 119 -5.24 8.11 8.19
CA VAL A 119 -5.88 7.60 6.98
C VAL A 119 -5.12 8.17 5.79
N GLN A 120 -4.77 7.31 4.83
CA GLN A 120 -4.35 7.74 3.51
C GLN A 120 -5.21 7.15 2.40
N THR A 121 -5.44 7.94 1.36
CA THR A 121 -6.28 7.61 0.20
C THR A 121 -5.62 8.15 -1.05
N LYS A 122 -5.63 7.40 -2.16
CA LYS A 122 -5.19 7.89 -3.49
C LYS A 122 -3.74 8.39 -3.54
N ASN A 123 -2.87 7.88 -2.66
CA ASN A 123 -1.46 8.26 -2.68
C ASN A 123 -0.66 7.35 -3.61
N SER A 124 0.37 7.91 -4.25
CA SER A 124 1.32 7.15 -5.06
C SER A 124 2.75 7.36 -4.56
N PHE A 125 3.48 6.26 -4.42
CA PHE A 125 4.87 6.21 -4.00
C PHE A 125 5.67 5.56 -5.13
N ILE A 126 6.54 6.33 -5.77
CA ILE A 126 7.22 5.96 -6.99
C ILE A 126 8.72 6.14 -6.78
N ASN A 127 9.50 5.09 -7.00
CA ASN A 127 10.97 5.13 -6.88
C ASN A 127 11.46 5.58 -5.49
N SER A 128 10.63 5.50 -4.45
CA SER A 128 11.00 5.93 -3.11
C SER A 128 12.01 4.98 -2.50
N THR A 129 12.98 5.49 -1.75
CA THR A 129 14.05 4.67 -1.18
C THR A 129 14.23 4.90 0.32
N ASN A 130 14.70 3.87 1.01
CA ASN A 130 15.04 3.93 2.43
C ASN A 130 15.95 2.75 2.79
N SER A 131 16.96 2.98 3.63
CA SER A 131 17.80 1.90 4.20
C SER A 131 17.20 1.25 5.45
N ASN A 132 16.14 1.83 6.00
CA ASN A 132 15.40 1.36 7.17
C ASN A 132 13.99 0.86 6.77
N PHE A 133 13.04 0.85 7.71
CA PHE A 133 11.69 0.35 7.50
C PHE A 133 10.84 1.28 6.63
N GLY A 134 10.26 0.71 5.57
CA GLY A 134 9.31 1.35 4.68
C GLY A 134 9.99 2.26 3.67
N SER A 135 10.35 1.75 2.49
CA SER A 135 10.82 2.58 1.37
C SER A 135 9.72 3.49 0.83
N SER A 136 8.46 3.05 0.85
CA SER A 136 7.30 3.86 0.51
C SER A 136 6.87 4.70 1.70
N PHE A 137 6.23 4.07 2.68
CA PHE A 137 5.73 4.69 3.89
C PHE A 137 5.89 3.79 5.12
N CYS A 138 5.93 4.43 6.29
CA CYS A 138 5.88 3.78 7.60
C CYS A 138 4.88 4.52 8.48
N ILE A 139 3.80 3.83 8.87
CA ILE A 139 2.72 4.38 9.68
C ILE A 139 2.64 3.61 10.99
N LYS A 140 2.80 4.33 12.10
CA LYS A 140 2.65 3.81 13.46
C LYS A 140 1.60 4.64 14.18
N VAL A 141 0.50 4.00 14.55
CA VAL A 141 -0.61 4.65 15.26
C VAL A 141 -0.66 4.21 16.72
N SER A 142 -1.57 4.81 17.50
CA SER A 142 -1.77 4.39 18.88
C SER A 142 -2.21 2.93 18.99
N GLU A 143 -1.76 2.24 20.05
CA GLU A 143 -2.16 0.88 20.45
C GLU A 143 -3.59 0.80 21.02
N LYS A 144 -4.45 1.76 20.67
CA LYS A 144 -5.85 1.75 21.08
C LYS A 144 -6.68 0.96 20.07
N PRO A 145 -7.68 0.18 20.50
CA PRO A 145 -8.59 -0.52 19.58
C PRO A 145 -9.24 0.47 18.63
N ASN A 146 -9.44 0.06 17.38
CA ASN A 146 -10.17 0.81 16.36
C ASN A 146 -9.55 2.15 15.92
N TYR A 147 -8.35 2.50 16.39
CA TYR A 147 -7.64 3.68 15.90
C TYR A 147 -7.24 3.47 14.44
N LYS A 148 -7.56 4.43 13.58
CA LYS A 148 -7.43 4.25 12.14
C LYS A 148 -5.97 4.20 11.71
N ASN A 149 -5.62 3.14 10.99
CA ASN A 149 -4.36 2.98 10.27
C ASN A 149 -4.68 2.47 8.87
N HIS A 150 -5.11 3.36 7.98
CA HIS A 150 -5.71 2.97 6.70
C HIS A 150 -4.82 3.40 5.54
N ALA A 151 -4.65 2.52 4.56
CA ALA A 151 -4.08 2.82 3.26
C ALA A 151 -5.05 2.37 2.16
N ASN A 152 -5.74 3.32 1.54
CA ASN A 152 -6.73 3.06 0.50
C ASN A 152 -6.23 3.59 -0.84
N GLU A 153 -6.60 2.92 -1.93
CA GLU A 153 -6.33 3.36 -3.31
C GLU A 153 -4.85 3.76 -3.51
N THR A 154 -3.93 3.01 -2.88
CA THR A 154 -2.52 3.38 -2.80
C THR A 154 -1.68 2.64 -3.83
N LEU A 155 -0.87 3.38 -4.59
CA LEU A 155 0.10 2.84 -5.53
C LEU A 155 1.49 2.87 -4.90
N VAL A 156 2.19 1.73 -4.87
CA VAL A 156 3.59 1.60 -4.48
C VAL A 156 4.35 0.93 -5.61
N TYR A 157 5.13 1.73 -6.33
CA TYR A 157 5.77 1.33 -7.57
C TYR A 157 7.28 1.51 -7.52
N ASN A 158 8.02 0.45 -7.84
CA ASN A 158 9.48 0.48 -7.99
C ASN A 158 10.21 1.13 -6.79
N CYS A 159 9.66 0.97 -5.58
CA CYS A 159 10.25 1.45 -4.35
C CYS A 159 11.33 0.48 -3.85
N GLY A 160 12.29 1.04 -3.11
CA GLY A 160 13.53 0.40 -2.70
C GLY A 160 14.64 0.62 -3.73
N SER A 161 15.88 0.73 -3.27
CA SER A 161 17.03 1.02 -4.12
C SER A 161 17.58 -0.23 -4.81
N SER A 162 17.51 -1.37 -4.11
CA SER A 162 18.04 -2.65 -4.54
C SER A 162 17.67 -3.74 -3.53
N GLU A 163 17.91 -4.99 -3.93
CA GLU A 163 17.99 -6.15 -3.04
C GLU A 163 19.14 -6.08 -2.02
N GLN A 164 19.82 -4.93 -1.83
CA GLN A 164 21.02 -4.84 -0.99
C GLN A 164 20.89 -3.93 0.23
N ASP A 165 19.93 -2.99 0.29
CA ASP A 165 19.91 -2.00 1.38
C ASP A 165 18.56 -1.85 2.11
N CYS A 166 17.42 -2.00 1.42
CA CYS A 166 16.12 -1.72 2.03
C CYS A 166 15.59 -2.91 2.86
N LEU A 167 14.99 -2.62 4.03
CA LEU A 167 14.47 -3.63 4.95
C LEU A 167 13.03 -4.07 4.67
N LEU A 168 12.15 -3.17 4.24
CA LEU A 168 10.70 -3.38 4.04
C LEU A 168 10.14 -2.35 3.04
N THR A 169 9.19 -2.73 2.18
CA THR A 169 8.55 -1.80 1.25
C THR A 169 7.53 -0.89 1.95
N THR A 170 6.59 -1.49 2.67
CA THR A 170 5.45 -0.82 3.32
C THR A 170 5.28 -1.33 4.75
N PHE A 171 5.09 -0.43 5.71
CA PHE A 171 4.98 -0.82 7.13
C PHE A 171 3.84 -0.10 7.87
N MET A 172 2.92 -0.87 8.43
CA MET A 172 1.78 -0.39 9.22
C MET A 172 1.78 -1.08 10.60
N VAL A 173 1.75 -0.28 11.67
CA VAL A 173 1.86 -0.74 13.06
C VAL A 173 0.69 -0.23 13.88
N ASN A 174 0.10 -1.13 14.66
CA ASN A 174 -1.00 -0.86 15.60
C ASN A 174 -2.32 -0.43 14.93
N GLY A 175 -3.36 -0.37 15.76
CA GLY A 175 -4.67 0.12 15.38
C GLY A 175 -5.51 -0.88 14.58
N PHE A 176 -6.56 -0.34 13.96
CA PHE A 176 -7.36 -0.99 12.95
C PHE A 176 -6.71 -0.78 11.58
N ILE A 177 -6.12 -1.84 11.06
CA ILE A 177 -5.40 -1.78 9.79
C ILE A 177 -6.36 -2.11 8.64
N ILE A 178 -6.45 -1.18 7.70
CA ILE A 178 -7.14 -1.38 6.42
C ILE A 178 -6.15 -1.15 5.29
N MET A 179 -6.07 -2.09 4.36
CA MET A 179 -5.46 -1.87 3.05
C MET A 179 -6.48 -2.19 1.97
N ASN A 180 -6.96 -1.18 1.26
CA ASN A 180 -8.04 -1.36 0.29
C ASN A 180 -7.63 -0.82 -1.08
N GLU A 181 -7.84 -1.61 -2.13
CA GLU A 181 -7.60 -1.17 -3.51
C GLU A 181 -6.15 -0.68 -3.77
N CYS A 182 -5.17 -1.38 -3.18
CA CYS A 182 -3.77 -1.02 -3.29
C CYS A 182 -3.06 -1.82 -4.38
N ASN A 183 -2.07 -1.20 -5.02
CA ASN A 183 -1.19 -1.86 -5.98
C ASN A 183 0.28 -1.69 -5.55
N ILE A 184 0.93 -2.80 -5.20
CA ILE A 184 2.31 -2.87 -4.76
C ILE A 184 3.07 -3.67 -5.81
N THR A 185 3.84 -3.00 -6.66
CA THR A 185 4.45 -3.66 -7.81
C THR A 185 5.87 -3.21 -8.14
N GLN A 186 6.68 -4.16 -8.62
CA GLN A 186 8.07 -3.97 -9.04
C GLN A 186 9.02 -3.42 -7.96
N ASN A 187 8.66 -3.58 -6.69
CA ASN A 187 9.48 -3.14 -5.56
C ASN A 187 10.65 -4.10 -5.30
N ARG A 188 11.75 -3.58 -4.75
CA ARG A 188 12.99 -4.35 -4.51
C ARG A 188 13.55 -4.06 -3.13
N VAL A 189 13.63 -5.08 -2.28
CA VAL A 189 14.15 -4.96 -0.92
C VAL A 189 15.18 -6.05 -0.61
N LYS A 190 16.11 -5.78 0.29
CA LYS A 190 17.13 -6.77 0.70
C LYS A 190 16.52 -7.85 1.57
N LYS A 191 15.90 -7.43 2.66
CA LYS A 191 15.50 -8.36 3.71
C LYS A 191 14.04 -8.69 3.53
N HIS A 192 13.25 -8.23 4.48
CA HIS A 192 11.89 -8.66 4.65
C HIS A 192 10.94 -7.83 3.78
N ASN A 193 9.77 -8.38 3.54
CA ASN A 193 8.57 -7.74 3.07
C ASN A 193 8.69 -6.94 1.78
N GLY A 194 8.94 -7.64 0.67
CA GLY A 194 8.79 -7.06 -0.68
C GLY A 194 7.38 -6.54 -0.96
N GLY A 195 6.36 -7.10 -0.30
CA GLY A 195 4.98 -6.62 -0.32
C GLY A 195 4.71 -5.62 0.82
N TYR A 196 4.09 -6.10 1.89
CA TYR A 196 3.71 -5.27 3.04
C TYR A 196 3.95 -5.96 4.38
N ARG A 197 4.04 -5.15 5.44
CA ARG A 197 4.08 -5.62 6.82
C ARG A 197 3.02 -4.91 7.66
N THR A 198 2.18 -5.71 8.30
CA THR A 198 1.21 -5.28 9.30
C THR A 198 1.57 -5.91 10.63
N THR A 199 1.67 -5.12 11.69
CA THR A 199 2.04 -5.64 13.02
C THR A 199 1.20 -5.04 14.12
N SER A 200 1.01 -5.84 15.16
CA SER A 200 0.42 -5.41 16.42
C SER A 200 -1.00 -4.89 16.28
N ILE A 201 -1.81 -5.46 15.36
CA ILE A 201 -3.21 -5.05 15.21
C ILE A 201 -3.95 -5.13 16.54
N THR A 202 -4.85 -4.16 16.77
CA THR A 202 -5.61 -4.02 18.03
C THR A 202 -7.11 -4.25 17.86
N SER A 203 -7.52 -4.66 16.66
CA SER A 203 -8.89 -5.02 16.29
C SER A 203 -8.87 -5.82 15.00
N ASP A 204 -9.97 -6.53 14.69
CA ASP A 204 -10.18 -7.19 13.41
C ASP A 204 -9.81 -6.25 12.26
N SER A 205 -8.85 -6.66 11.44
CA SER A 205 -8.24 -5.86 10.38
C SER A 205 -8.41 -6.55 9.05
N TYR A 206 -8.35 -5.81 7.95
CA TYR A 206 -8.51 -6.43 6.63
C TYR A 206 -7.67 -5.79 5.53
N ILE A 207 -7.32 -6.64 4.58
CA ILE A 207 -6.66 -6.28 3.33
C ILE A 207 -7.59 -6.78 2.23
N THR A 208 -8.01 -5.89 1.33
CA THR A 208 -8.92 -6.28 0.26
C THR A 208 -8.60 -5.59 -1.06
N CYS A 209 -8.82 -6.31 -2.16
CA CYS A 209 -8.56 -5.79 -3.50
C CYS A 209 -7.10 -5.33 -3.67
N VAL A 210 -6.14 -6.05 -3.09
CA VAL A 210 -4.72 -5.69 -3.14
C VAL A 210 -3.97 -6.52 -4.18
N ASN A 211 -3.16 -5.85 -4.99
CA ASN A 211 -2.29 -6.45 -5.98
C ASN A 211 -0.85 -6.36 -5.50
N VAL A 212 -0.16 -7.50 -5.41
CA VAL A 212 1.26 -7.62 -5.06
C VAL A 212 1.95 -8.36 -6.21
N ILE A 213 2.56 -7.60 -7.13
CA ILE A 213 2.97 -8.11 -8.44
C ILE A 213 4.44 -7.82 -8.74
N GLU A 214 5.20 -8.83 -9.16
CA GLU A 214 6.59 -8.68 -9.62
C GLU A 214 7.52 -8.00 -8.59
N ASN A 215 7.25 -8.14 -7.30
CA ASN A 215 8.14 -7.61 -6.26
C ASN A 215 9.26 -8.63 -5.97
N ASN A 216 10.44 -8.13 -5.64
CA ASN A 216 11.61 -8.94 -5.34
C ASN A 216 12.13 -8.64 -3.93
N GLN A 217 12.46 -9.69 -3.19
CA GLN A 217 13.20 -9.60 -1.94
C GLN A 217 14.34 -10.62 -1.94
N THR A 218 15.38 -10.48 -1.10
CA THR A 218 16.46 -11.50 -1.06
C THR A 218 16.13 -12.69 -0.16
N TYR A 219 15.47 -12.49 0.99
CA TYR A 219 15.10 -13.58 1.92
C TYR A 219 14.04 -13.15 2.95
N GLY A 220 13.38 -14.11 3.61
CA GLY A 220 12.48 -13.84 4.74
C GLY A 220 11.00 -13.73 4.33
N GLU A 221 10.23 -12.94 5.08
CA GLU A 221 8.77 -12.94 4.99
C GLU A 221 8.27 -11.86 4.03
N PHE A 222 7.43 -12.21 3.06
CA PHE A 222 7.02 -11.30 1.98
C PHE A 222 5.83 -10.42 2.38
N ASN A 223 4.77 -11.04 2.92
CA ASN A 223 3.60 -10.35 3.46
C ASN A 223 3.41 -10.81 4.90
N TRP A 224 3.60 -9.91 5.86
CA TRP A 224 3.65 -10.23 7.29
C TRP A 224 2.43 -9.69 8.04
N HIS A 225 1.91 -10.53 8.94
CA HIS A 225 0.77 -10.21 9.80
C HIS A 225 1.06 -10.67 11.25
N THR A 226 0.90 -9.76 12.20
CA THR A 226 0.93 -10.06 13.65
C THR A 226 -0.15 -9.25 14.37
N PHE A 227 -0.64 -9.75 15.51
CA PHE A 227 -1.47 -8.99 16.45
C PHE A 227 -0.66 -8.50 17.65
N SER A 228 -1.27 -7.62 18.46
CA SER A 228 -0.78 -7.31 19.81
C SER A 228 -1.29 -8.35 20.80
N GLU A 229 -0.44 -8.84 21.72
CA GLU A 229 -0.79 -9.85 22.74
C GLU A 229 -2.02 -9.47 23.57
N SER A 230 -2.35 -8.17 23.67
CA SER A 230 -3.58 -7.72 24.34
C SER A 230 -4.86 -7.99 23.53
N TYR A 231 -4.75 -8.49 22.29
CA TYR A 231 -5.84 -8.61 21.32
C TYR A 231 -5.80 -9.95 20.56
N GLU A 232 -5.52 -11.04 21.27
CA GLU A 232 -5.24 -12.36 20.68
C GLU A 232 -6.40 -12.96 19.86
N SER A 233 -7.63 -12.52 20.11
CA SER A 233 -8.81 -12.99 19.38
C SER A 233 -9.04 -12.28 18.03
N SER A 234 -8.18 -11.32 17.66
CA SER A 234 -8.36 -10.53 16.43
C SER A 234 -8.13 -11.40 15.20
N ILE A 235 -9.03 -11.27 14.22
CA ILE A 235 -8.95 -11.94 12.93
C ILE A 235 -8.40 -10.98 11.89
N PHE A 236 -7.50 -11.47 11.05
CA PHE A 236 -7.02 -10.73 9.89
C PHE A 236 -7.64 -11.29 8.61
N LYS A 237 -8.46 -10.49 7.90
CA LYS A 237 -9.10 -10.91 6.65
C LYS A 237 -8.28 -10.44 5.44
N VAL A 238 -8.05 -11.31 4.48
CA VAL A 238 -7.34 -10.99 3.23
C VAL A 238 -8.20 -11.44 2.06
N THR A 239 -8.86 -10.51 1.37
CA THR A 239 -9.89 -10.85 0.39
C THR A 239 -9.63 -10.26 -0.99
N SER A 240 -9.99 -10.96 -2.07
CA SER A 240 -9.91 -10.43 -3.43
C SER A 240 -8.49 -9.94 -3.82
N CYS A 241 -7.44 -10.63 -3.37
CA CYS A 241 -6.05 -10.20 -3.57
C CYS A 241 -5.34 -11.00 -4.66
N ASN A 242 -4.36 -10.38 -5.33
CA ASN A 242 -3.53 -11.03 -6.34
C ASN A 242 -2.06 -10.96 -5.93
N TYR A 243 -1.42 -12.12 -5.80
CA TYR A 243 0.01 -12.26 -5.54
C TYR A 243 0.66 -12.96 -6.73
N ILE A 244 1.31 -12.20 -7.62
CA ILE A 244 1.73 -12.70 -8.94
C ILE A 244 3.20 -12.43 -9.18
N ARG A 245 3.95 -13.46 -9.58
CA ARG A 245 5.35 -13.33 -10.03
C ARG A 245 6.30 -12.65 -9.04
N ASN A 246 6.04 -12.76 -7.75
CA ASN A 246 6.95 -12.27 -6.72
C ASN A 246 8.11 -13.24 -6.51
N LYS A 247 9.29 -12.72 -6.16
CA LYS A 247 10.52 -13.51 -6.08
C LYS A 247 11.21 -13.36 -4.73
N SER A 248 11.72 -14.48 -4.22
CA SER A 248 12.65 -14.55 -3.10
C SER A 248 13.68 -15.63 -3.45
N PRO A 249 14.89 -15.28 -3.94
CA PRO A 249 15.85 -16.24 -4.45
C PRO A 249 16.41 -17.15 -3.35
N ASN A 250 16.36 -16.72 -2.09
CA ASN A 250 16.62 -17.56 -0.93
C ASN A 250 15.32 -17.92 -0.21
N VAL A 251 15.42 -18.65 0.90
CA VAL A 251 14.28 -19.05 1.74
C VAL A 251 13.40 -17.83 2.06
N GLY A 252 12.12 -17.94 1.71
CA GLY A 252 11.12 -16.94 2.04
C GLY A 252 9.72 -17.51 2.08
N TYR A 253 8.81 -16.71 2.62
CA TYR A 253 7.41 -17.06 2.87
C TYR A 253 6.50 -16.00 2.26
N LEU A 254 5.66 -16.35 1.28
CA LEU A 254 4.80 -15.36 0.62
C LEU A 254 3.78 -14.76 1.60
N ILE A 255 3.07 -15.62 2.33
CA ILE A 255 2.11 -15.24 3.37
C ILE A 255 2.64 -15.74 4.71
N CYS A 256 2.95 -14.80 5.59
CA CYS A 256 3.45 -15.08 6.93
C CYS A 256 2.49 -14.54 7.99
N SER A 257 2.17 -15.37 8.97
CA SER A 257 1.41 -14.99 10.15
C SER A 257 2.07 -15.48 11.44
N TRP A 258 2.17 -14.59 12.42
CA TRP A 258 2.52 -14.97 13.79
C TRP A 258 1.46 -14.44 14.76
N ASN A 259 0.66 -15.39 15.25
CA ASN A 259 -0.47 -15.25 16.17
C ASN A 259 -1.88 -14.97 15.58
N PRO A 260 -2.14 -14.02 14.65
CA PRO A 260 -3.50 -13.81 14.19
C PRO A 260 -3.95 -14.93 13.26
N ASN A 261 -5.18 -15.39 13.47
CA ASN A 261 -5.85 -16.21 12.48
C ASN A 261 -6.07 -15.38 11.22
N ILE A 262 -5.57 -15.88 10.09
CA ILE A 262 -5.77 -15.26 8.79
C ILE A 262 -6.88 -16.00 8.06
N PHE A 263 -7.88 -15.25 7.61
CA PHE A 263 -8.89 -15.74 6.69
C PHE A 263 -8.66 -15.13 5.31
N MET A 264 -8.17 -15.94 4.37
CA MET A 264 -7.92 -15.54 2.98
C MET A 264 -9.04 -16.04 2.08
N SER A 265 -9.69 -15.15 1.32
CA SER A 265 -10.71 -15.57 0.34
C SER A 265 -10.69 -14.82 -0.99
N TYR A 266 -11.11 -15.49 -2.06
CA TYR A 266 -11.09 -14.92 -3.43
C TYR A 266 -9.71 -14.41 -3.86
N CYS A 267 -8.64 -15.05 -3.36
CA CYS A 267 -7.26 -14.68 -3.65
C CYS A 267 -6.69 -15.52 -4.80
N CYS A 268 -5.78 -14.93 -5.56
CA CYS A 268 -5.02 -15.57 -6.62
C CYS A 268 -3.52 -15.51 -6.29
N ILE A 269 -2.87 -16.67 -6.14
CA ILE A 269 -1.43 -16.80 -5.98
C ILE A 269 -0.90 -17.52 -7.22
N HIS A 270 0.00 -16.88 -7.98
CA HIS A 270 0.45 -17.45 -9.26
C HIS A 270 1.86 -17.04 -9.66
N GLU A 271 2.61 -17.99 -10.22
CA GLU A 271 3.96 -17.82 -10.79
C GLU A 271 4.96 -17.20 -9.80
N ASN A 272 4.76 -17.38 -8.49
CA ASN A 272 5.68 -16.84 -7.49
C ASN A 272 6.91 -17.76 -7.35
N GLU A 273 8.09 -17.17 -7.42
CA GLU A 273 9.38 -17.84 -7.19
C GLU A 273 9.79 -17.65 -5.72
N ILE A 274 8.98 -18.16 -4.80
CA ILE A 274 9.20 -18.12 -3.35
C ILE A 274 9.06 -19.55 -2.80
N SER A 275 10.03 -20.01 -1.99
CA SER A 275 10.12 -21.41 -1.55
C SER A 275 8.86 -21.90 -0.84
N TYR A 276 8.31 -21.10 0.08
CA TYR A 276 7.13 -21.43 0.84
C TYR A 276 6.04 -20.40 0.58
N ILE A 277 4.83 -20.85 0.23
CA ILE A 277 3.70 -19.94 0.07
C ILE A 277 3.16 -19.52 1.43
N PHE A 278 3.12 -20.43 2.40
CA PHE A 278 2.52 -20.18 3.71
C PHE A 278 3.46 -20.48 4.88
N TRP A 279 3.44 -19.61 5.88
CA TRP A 279 3.99 -19.88 7.20
C TRP A 279 3.06 -19.31 8.29
N ALA A 280 2.67 -20.17 9.23
CA ALA A 280 1.76 -19.83 10.32
C ALA A 280 2.35 -20.32 11.64
N GLN A 281 2.62 -19.42 12.58
CA GLN A 281 3.09 -19.76 13.92
C GLN A 281 2.07 -19.32 14.98
N VAL A 282 1.66 -20.25 15.84
CA VAL A 282 0.63 -20.05 16.88
C VAL A 282 -0.68 -19.47 16.33
N CYS A 283 -1.03 -19.81 15.08
CA CYS A 283 -2.22 -19.29 14.40
C CYS A 283 -2.69 -20.23 13.28
N THR A 284 -3.85 -19.95 12.70
CA THR A 284 -4.35 -20.65 11.52
C THR A 284 -4.39 -19.74 10.30
N ILE A 285 -4.06 -20.28 9.12
CA ILE A 285 -4.34 -19.65 7.84
C ILE A 285 -5.43 -20.48 7.17
N THR A 286 -6.60 -19.89 6.94
CA THR A 286 -7.65 -20.48 6.11
C THR A 286 -7.56 -19.88 4.72
N PHE A 287 -7.37 -20.72 3.70
CA PHE A 287 -7.35 -20.33 2.30
C PHE A 287 -8.61 -20.88 1.62
N GLU A 288 -9.59 -20.00 1.38
CA GLU A 288 -10.94 -20.38 0.97
C GLU A 288 -11.36 -19.74 -0.36
N ASN A 289 -12.09 -20.44 -1.23
CA ASN A 289 -12.60 -19.90 -2.51
C ASN A 289 -11.51 -19.18 -3.31
N SER A 290 -10.28 -19.71 -3.28
CA SER A 290 -9.07 -19.08 -3.77
C SER A 290 -8.26 -20.05 -4.63
N THR A 291 -7.34 -19.53 -5.43
CA THR A 291 -6.50 -20.31 -6.33
C THR A 291 -5.02 -20.08 -6.06
N THR A 292 -4.24 -21.16 -6.12
CA THR A 292 -2.79 -21.13 -6.02
C THR A 292 -2.20 -22.21 -6.92
N ASP A 293 -1.08 -21.93 -7.57
CA ASP A 293 -0.32 -22.92 -8.35
C ASP A 293 0.70 -23.69 -7.50
N ASN A 294 0.89 -23.27 -6.25
CA ASN A 294 1.76 -23.93 -5.28
C ASN A 294 1.14 -23.90 -3.88
N THR A 295 1.26 -24.99 -3.13
CA THR A 295 0.76 -25.10 -1.74
C THR A 295 1.87 -25.37 -0.73
N THR A 296 3.13 -25.09 -1.06
CA THR A 296 4.25 -25.26 -0.12
C THR A 296 4.02 -24.44 1.15
N TYR A 297 4.29 -25.06 2.30
CA TYR A 297 4.26 -24.42 3.60
C TYR A 297 5.45 -24.88 4.43
N PHE A 298 5.80 -24.11 5.46
CA PHE A 298 6.94 -24.41 6.31
C PHE A 298 6.58 -25.38 7.44
N ASP A 299 7.30 -26.50 7.54
CA ASP A 299 6.95 -27.64 8.42
C ASP A 299 7.02 -27.34 9.93
N PHE A 300 7.71 -26.28 10.35
CA PHE A 300 7.75 -25.85 11.76
C PHE A 300 6.55 -24.97 12.17
N GLY A 301 5.54 -24.83 11.30
CA GLY A 301 4.31 -24.09 11.56
C GLY A 301 3.04 -24.93 11.41
N ASN A 302 1.88 -24.29 11.60
CA ASN A 302 0.59 -24.91 11.32
C ASN A 302 0.36 -24.98 9.81
N SER A 303 -0.11 -26.14 9.32
CA SER A 303 -0.50 -26.30 7.93
C SER A 303 -1.73 -25.42 7.60
N PRO A 304 -1.78 -24.74 6.44
CA PRO A 304 -2.95 -23.98 6.02
C PRO A 304 -4.17 -24.87 5.82
N ILE A 305 -5.35 -24.35 6.15
CA ILE A 305 -6.64 -25.02 5.93
C ILE A 305 -7.17 -24.58 4.57
N PHE A 306 -7.24 -25.50 3.62
CA PHE A 306 -7.75 -25.26 2.28
C PHE A 306 -9.24 -25.62 2.20
N LYS A 307 -10.10 -24.69 1.76
CA LYS A 307 -11.56 -24.90 1.60
C LYS A 307 -12.04 -24.40 0.25
N ASN A 308 -12.77 -25.22 -0.51
CA ASN A 308 -13.23 -24.84 -1.85
C ASN A 308 -12.10 -24.20 -2.69
N THR A 309 -10.91 -24.77 -2.57
CA THR A 309 -9.73 -24.38 -3.35
C THR A 309 -9.70 -25.24 -4.61
N TYR A 310 -8.96 -24.81 -5.62
CA TYR A 310 -8.96 -25.47 -6.94
C TYR A 310 -10.31 -25.42 -7.66
N ILE A 311 -11.13 -24.40 -7.39
CA ILE A 311 -12.30 -24.10 -8.24
C ILE A 311 -11.75 -23.97 -9.67
N SER A 312 -12.15 -24.90 -10.52
CA SER A 312 -11.81 -24.96 -11.94
C SER A 312 -12.36 -23.70 -12.60
N PHE A 313 -11.58 -22.63 -12.63
CA PHE A 313 -11.93 -21.49 -13.45
C PHE A 313 -11.41 -21.75 -14.85
N GLU A 314 -12.33 -22.04 -15.77
CA GLU A 314 -12.12 -21.78 -17.20
C GLU A 314 -11.76 -20.29 -17.48
N ASN A 315 -11.70 -19.44 -16.44
CA ASN A 315 -11.17 -18.08 -16.39
C ASN A 315 -9.97 -17.94 -15.42
N LYS A 316 -8.76 -17.92 -15.97
CA LYS A 316 -7.49 -17.60 -15.28
C LYS A 316 -7.65 -16.39 -14.34
N CYS A 317 -6.76 -16.25 -13.34
CA CYS A 317 -6.59 -15.06 -12.49
C CYS A 317 -7.01 -13.79 -13.26
N PRO A 318 -8.02 -13.01 -12.82
CA PRO A 318 -8.63 -11.96 -13.66
C PRO A 318 -7.60 -11.00 -14.26
N LEU A 319 -6.53 -10.70 -13.53
CA LEU A 319 -5.40 -9.89 -14.01
C LEU A 319 -4.63 -10.54 -15.17
N LEU A 320 -4.43 -11.85 -15.16
CA LEU A 320 -3.70 -12.61 -16.19
C LEU A 320 -4.54 -12.83 -17.45
N LEU A 321 -5.88 -12.76 -17.37
CA LEU A 321 -6.73 -12.77 -18.55
C LEU A 321 -6.62 -11.47 -19.33
N LEU A 322 -6.65 -10.34 -18.63
CA LEU A 322 -6.64 -9.02 -19.24
C LEU A 322 -5.32 -8.74 -19.97
N SER A 323 -4.18 -9.18 -19.44
CA SER A 323 -2.89 -9.07 -20.14
C SER A 323 -2.85 -9.89 -21.43
N LYS A 324 -3.41 -11.12 -21.41
CA LYS A 324 -3.50 -11.99 -22.61
C LYS A 324 -4.44 -11.41 -23.66
N LEU A 325 -5.59 -10.90 -23.25
CA LEU A 325 -6.54 -10.21 -24.12
C LEU A 325 -5.91 -8.98 -24.77
N TYR A 326 -5.23 -8.13 -24.00
CA TYR A 326 -4.56 -6.94 -24.53
C TYR A 326 -3.47 -7.30 -25.56
N ASN A 327 -2.61 -8.27 -25.24
CA ASN A 327 -1.55 -8.72 -26.16
C ASN A 327 -2.11 -9.35 -27.44
N SER A 328 -3.28 -10.01 -27.38
CA SER A 328 -3.94 -10.56 -28.57
C SER A 328 -4.58 -9.49 -29.46
N ILE A 329 -4.91 -8.33 -28.89
CA ILE A 329 -5.45 -7.18 -29.62
C ILE A 329 -4.31 -6.37 -30.25
N SER A 330 -3.20 -6.17 -29.53
CA SER A 330 -2.06 -5.38 -30.01
C SER A 330 -1.21 -6.08 -31.08
N SER A 331 -1.26 -7.41 -31.18
CA SER A 331 -0.51 -8.16 -32.20
C SER A 331 -1.11 -8.08 -33.61
N ASN A 332 -2.26 -7.42 -33.80
CA ASN A 332 -2.92 -7.27 -35.09
C ASN A 332 -2.77 -5.88 -35.73
N ASP A 333 -2.16 -4.92 -35.03
CA ASP A 333 -1.91 -3.58 -35.56
C ASP A 333 -0.39 -3.34 -35.62
N GLU A 334 0.19 -3.42 -36.82
CA GLU A 334 1.54 -2.92 -37.10
C GLU A 334 1.56 -1.40 -36.86
N ILE A 335 1.93 -0.98 -35.66
CA ILE A 335 2.21 0.42 -35.34
C ILE A 335 3.72 0.58 -35.17
N GLU A 336 4.31 1.32 -36.10
CA GLU A 336 5.72 1.70 -36.16
C GLU A 336 6.26 2.25 -34.84
N GLU A 337 7.54 1.93 -34.60
CA GLU A 337 8.35 2.25 -33.43
C GLU A 337 8.45 3.76 -33.16
N GLU A 338 7.55 4.32 -32.35
CA GLU A 338 7.82 5.57 -31.60
C GLU A 338 6.96 5.74 -30.32
N ASN A 339 6.39 4.64 -29.79
CA ASN A 339 5.34 4.67 -28.75
C ASN A 339 5.74 4.17 -27.33
N ASN A 340 7.03 3.99 -27.03
CA ASN A 340 7.47 3.47 -25.72
C ASN A 340 7.20 4.42 -24.52
N VAL A 341 6.87 5.69 -24.76
CA VAL A 341 6.46 6.64 -23.71
C VAL A 341 4.93 6.65 -23.51
N PHE A 342 4.15 6.39 -24.57
CA PHE A 342 2.69 6.45 -24.52
C PHE A 342 2.05 5.23 -23.82
N ILE A 343 2.72 4.08 -23.86
CA ILE A 343 2.29 2.86 -23.14
C ILE A 343 2.49 2.99 -21.62
N ARG A 344 3.52 3.74 -21.17
CA ARG A 344 3.70 4.05 -19.73
C ARG A 344 2.63 4.99 -19.17
N ILE A 345 2.07 5.88 -19.99
CA ILE A 345 1.09 6.89 -19.57
C ILE A 345 -0.33 6.30 -19.48
N ASN A 346 -0.70 5.33 -20.33
CA ASN A 346 -2.03 4.71 -20.26
C ASN A 346 -2.20 3.71 -19.11
N ILE A 347 -1.12 3.08 -18.63
CA ILE A 347 -1.14 2.24 -17.42
C ILE A 347 -1.43 3.08 -16.15
N LYS A 348 -1.07 4.38 -16.14
CA LYS A 348 -1.36 5.31 -15.04
C LYS A 348 -2.85 5.64 -14.88
N ILE A 349 -3.67 5.50 -15.93
CA ILE A 349 -5.11 5.86 -15.91
C ILE A 349 -6.03 4.62 -15.95
N SER A 350 -5.60 3.50 -16.56
CA SER A 350 -6.44 2.30 -16.65
C SER A 350 -6.54 1.48 -15.36
N ASN A 351 -5.64 1.67 -14.39
CA ASN A 351 -5.70 0.96 -13.11
C ASN A 351 -6.88 1.40 -12.22
N PHE A 352 -7.41 2.63 -12.41
CA PHE A 352 -8.60 3.10 -11.68
C PHE A 352 -9.91 2.51 -12.22
N LYS A 353 -10.00 2.25 -13.53
CA LYS A 353 -11.14 1.51 -14.12
C LYS A 353 -11.09 0.00 -13.82
N PHE A 354 -9.94 -0.52 -13.42
CA PHE A 354 -9.71 -1.94 -13.14
C PHE A 354 -10.46 -2.41 -11.89
N PHE A 355 -10.56 -1.57 -10.86
CA PHE A 355 -11.32 -1.87 -9.64
C PHE A 355 -12.82 -1.98 -9.90
N HIS A 356 -13.37 -1.13 -10.78
CA HIS A 356 -14.77 -1.21 -11.20
C HIS A 356 -15.11 -2.53 -11.90
N PHE A 357 -14.17 -3.13 -12.63
CA PHE A 357 -14.37 -4.40 -13.32
C PHE A 357 -14.31 -5.61 -12.36
N SER A 358 -13.40 -5.60 -11.39
CA SER A 358 -13.33 -6.62 -10.34
C SER A 358 -14.61 -6.65 -9.48
N TYR A 359 -15.19 -5.47 -9.20
CA TYR A 359 -16.47 -5.35 -8.49
C TYR A 359 -17.67 -5.87 -9.29
N ALA A 360 -17.69 -5.63 -10.61
CA ALA A 360 -18.74 -6.14 -11.50
C ALA A 360 -18.74 -7.68 -11.62
N ILE A 361 -17.56 -8.31 -11.63
CA ILE A 361 -17.44 -9.78 -11.65
C ILE A 361 -17.97 -10.36 -10.33
N MET A 362 -17.62 -9.78 -9.18
CA MET A 362 -18.13 -10.19 -7.86
C MET A 362 -19.67 -10.09 -7.75
N LEU A 363 -20.29 -9.04 -8.28
CA LEU A 363 -21.75 -8.90 -8.30
C LEU A 363 -22.44 -9.91 -9.25
N SER A 364 -21.79 -10.29 -10.34
CA SER A 364 -22.31 -11.31 -11.27
C SER A 364 -22.31 -12.73 -10.67
N LEU A 365 -21.37 -13.02 -9.77
CA LEU A 365 -21.27 -14.31 -9.08
C LEU A 365 -22.27 -14.45 -7.93
N HIS A 366 -22.74 -13.36 -7.33
CA HIS A 366 -23.77 -13.38 -6.27
C HIS A 366 -25.20 -13.19 -6.78
N SER A 367 -25.41 -12.83 -8.05
CA SER A 367 -26.75 -12.71 -8.64
C SER A 367 -27.27 -14.02 -9.25
N ASN A 368 -26.46 -15.08 -9.28
CA ASN A 368 -26.79 -16.39 -9.84
C ASN A 368 -26.87 -17.52 -8.79
N SER A 369 -27.01 -17.18 -7.50
CA SER A 369 -27.22 -18.13 -6.40
C SER A 369 -28.59 -17.97 -5.76
#